data_AF-A0A1Z4C040-F1
#
_entry.id   AF-A0A1Z4C040-F1
#
_cell.length_a   1.000
_cell.length_b   1.000
_cell.length_c   1.000
_cell.angle_alpha   90.00
_cell.angle_beta   90.00
_cell.angle_gamma   90.00
#
_symmetry.space_group_name_H-M   'P 1'
#
loop_
_entity.id
_entity.type
_entity.pdbx_description
1 polymer ?
#
loop_
_entity_poly.entity_id
_entity_poly.type
_entity_poly.pdbx_seq_one_letter_code
_entity_poly.pdbx_strand_id
1 'polypeptide(L)'
;MTDKPTAPRQRVTVQEASTLVAPSQSRKLAALRDKARGITAPVAAPPVVAPVDTALSPACRTELHKARGLIDTHCAAIMGRYPPQKQNRLFALRFGPIESLRCLPISAIVKRLDMDTHAIDLRLLAKLNYHGQTTD
;
A
#
# COMPACT_ATOMS: atom_id res chain seq x y z
N MET A 1 49.87 60.62 -7.03
CA MET A 1 50.01 59.15 -7.01
C MET A 1 49.57 58.68 -5.64
N THR A 2 48.38 58.09 -5.53
CA THR A 2 47.81 57.69 -4.23
C THR A 2 47.29 56.26 -4.37
N ASP A 3 48.11 55.34 -3.88
CA ASP A 3 47.85 53.90 -3.87
C ASP A 3 46.90 53.57 -2.71
N LYS A 4 45.77 52.89 -2.98
CA LYS A 4 44.81 52.45 -1.96
C LYS A 4 45.18 51.04 -1.48
N PRO A 5 45.29 50.77 -0.17
CA PRO A 5 45.55 49.43 0.30
C PRO A 5 44.30 48.55 0.10
N THR A 6 44.45 47.47 -0.67
CA THR A 6 43.45 46.43 -0.86
C THR A 6 43.38 45.56 0.40
N ALA A 7 42.22 45.48 1.04
CA ALA A 7 42.02 44.67 2.23
C ALA A 7 42.18 43.17 1.92
N PRO A 8 42.80 42.37 2.82
CA PRO A 8 43.02 40.94 2.59
C PRO A 8 41.71 40.15 2.69
N ARG A 9 41.45 39.27 1.73
CA ARG A 9 40.28 38.38 1.72
C ARG A 9 40.41 37.31 2.83
N GLN A 10 39.37 37.20 3.64
CA GLN A 10 39.29 36.24 4.74
C GLN A 10 39.18 34.81 4.19
N ARG A 11 40.16 33.94 4.54
CA ARG A 11 40.07 32.50 4.27
C ARG A 11 39.17 31.86 5.31
N VAL A 12 38.05 31.30 4.86
CA VAL A 12 37.13 30.54 5.69
C VAL A 12 37.39 29.05 5.47
N THR A 13 37.80 28.35 6.51
CA THR A 13 37.98 26.91 6.50
C THR A 13 36.68 26.27 6.98
N VAL A 14 35.99 25.57 6.09
CA VAL A 14 34.76 24.84 6.42
C VAL A 14 35.16 23.44 6.88
N GLN A 15 34.80 23.09 8.11
CA GLN A 15 35.02 21.77 8.67
C GLN A 15 33.68 21.04 8.74
N GLU A 16 33.51 20.03 7.91
CA GLU A 16 32.27 19.25 7.88
C GLU A 16 32.20 18.33 9.12
N ALA A 17 31.05 18.32 9.78
CA ALA A 17 30.80 17.44 10.91
C ALA A 17 30.58 15.99 10.42
N SER A 18 31.13 15.02 11.15
CA SER A 18 30.92 13.61 10.85
C SER A 18 29.45 13.22 11.07
N THR A 19 28.91 12.40 10.18
CA THR A 19 27.51 11.97 10.24
C THR A 19 27.27 11.13 11.49
N LEU A 20 26.27 11.51 12.30
CA LEU A 20 25.91 10.86 13.56
C LEU A 20 25.48 9.38 13.40
N VAL A 21 25.10 8.98 12.19
CA VAL A 21 24.62 7.62 11.88
C VAL A 21 25.36 7.13 10.64
N ALA A 22 25.85 5.89 10.70
CA ALA A 22 26.48 5.26 9.55
C ALA A 22 25.49 5.21 8.38
N PRO A 23 25.91 5.55 7.14
CA PRO A 23 25.01 5.62 5.99
C PRO A 23 24.32 4.29 5.64
N SER A 24 24.85 3.16 6.13
CA SER A 24 24.26 1.82 6.01
C SER A 24 23.09 1.57 6.96
N GLN A 25 22.93 2.35 8.03
CA GLN A 25 21.87 2.15 9.04
C GLN A 25 20.60 2.94 8.73
N SER A 26 20.65 3.91 7.81
CA SER A 26 19.48 4.70 7.42
C SER A 26 18.78 4.09 6.21
N ARG A 27 17.62 3.48 6.43
CA ARG A 27 16.75 2.93 5.37
C ARG A 27 16.38 3.99 4.32
N LYS A 28 16.25 5.26 4.73
CA LYS A 28 15.96 6.38 3.81
C LYS A 28 17.15 6.73 2.92
N LEU A 29 18.37 6.75 3.46
CA LEU A 29 19.58 7.04 2.69
C LEU A 29 19.96 5.87 1.77
N ALA A 30 19.73 4.62 2.21
CA ALA A 30 19.88 3.43 1.37
C ALA A 30 18.96 3.51 0.14
N ALA A 31 17.67 3.79 0.34
CA ALA A 31 16.71 3.91 -0.77
C ALA A 31 17.04 5.07 -1.74
N LEU A 32 17.62 6.16 -1.27
CA LEU A 32 18.10 7.26 -2.14
C LEU A 32 19.32 6.85 -2.96
N ARG A 33 20.26 6.09 -2.37
CA ARG A 33 21.41 5.53 -3.09
C ARG A 33 20.99 4.52 -4.15
N ASP A 34 20.02 3.66 -3.84
CA ASP A 34 19.51 2.67 -4.79
C ASP A 34 18.86 3.36 -6.00
N LYS A 35 18.09 4.43 -5.75
CA LYS A 35 17.52 5.29 -6.81
C LYS A 35 18.59 6.01 -7.64
N ALA A 36 19.63 6.56 -6.99
CA ALA A 36 20.72 7.24 -7.68
C ALA A 36 21.59 6.30 -8.52
N ARG A 37 21.66 5.02 -8.14
CA ARG A 37 22.36 3.96 -8.90
C ARG A 37 21.50 3.35 -10.03
N GLY A 38 20.29 3.85 -10.24
CA GLY A 38 19.38 3.29 -11.26
C GLY A 38 18.87 1.89 -10.91
N ILE A 39 19.02 1.45 -9.66
CA ILE A 39 18.45 0.19 -9.18
C ILE A 39 16.98 0.49 -8.88
N THR A 40 16.16 0.52 -9.93
CA THR A 40 14.70 0.44 -9.78
C THR A 40 14.40 -0.90 -9.12
N ALA A 41 13.94 -0.84 -7.86
CA ALA A 41 13.35 -1.98 -7.19
C ALA A 41 12.33 -2.63 -8.13
N PRO A 42 12.28 -3.98 -8.21
CA PRO A 42 11.39 -4.66 -9.12
C PRO A 42 9.97 -4.19 -8.88
N VAL A 43 9.34 -3.69 -9.95
CA VAL A 43 7.91 -3.40 -9.99
C VAL A 43 7.20 -4.66 -9.50
N ALA A 44 6.49 -4.53 -8.37
CA ALA A 44 5.68 -5.62 -7.83
C ALA A 44 4.78 -6.12 -8.97
N ALA A 45 4.99 -7.38 -9.35
CA ALA A 45 4.16 -8.06 -10.34
C ALA A 45 2.68 -7.95 -9.93
N PRO A 46 1.75 -7.88 -10.89
CA PRO A 46 0.32 -7.91 -10.57
C PRO A 46 0.04 -9.15 -9.71
N PRO A 47 -0.80 -9.03 -8.67
CA PRO A 47 -1.08 -10.14 -7.78
C PRO A 47 -1.64 -11.30 -8.61
N VAL A 48 -0.89 -12.40 -8.64
CA VAL A 48 -1.35 -13.67 -9.19
C VAL A 48 -2.63 -14.00 -8.43
N VAL A 49 -3.75 -14.03 -9.16
CA VAL A 49 -5.03 -14.46 -8.62
C VAL A 49 -4.84 -15.92 -8.25
N ALA A 50 -4.60 -16.19 -6.97
CA ALA A 50 -4.40 -17.55 -6.47
C ALA A 50 -5.60 -18.40 -6.91
N PRO A 51 -5.37 -19.63 -7.41
CA PRO A 51 -6.46 -20.53 -7.74
C PRO A 51 -7.32 -20.73 -6.48
N VAL A 52 -8.60 -20.42 -6.61
CA VAL A 52 -9.60 -20.69 -5.57
C VAL A 52 -9.52 -22.17 -5.26
N ASP A 53 -9.26 -22.52 -4.00
CA ASP A 53 -9.08 -23.90 -3.55
C ASP A 53 -10.14 -24.80 -4.20
N THR A 54 -9.66 -25.81 -4.94
CA THR A 54 -10.48 -26.76 -5.69
C THR A 54 -11.44 -27.58 -4.80
N ALA A 55 -11.37 -27.42 -3.48
CA ALA A 55 -12.24 -28.02 -2.49
C ALA A 55 -13.54 -27.24 -2.20
N LEU A 56 -13.69 -26.00 -2.70
CA LEU A 56 -14.93 -25.24 -2.49
C LEU A 56 -16.08 -25.78 -3.37
N SER A 57 -17.27 -25.92 -2.77
CA SER A 57 -18.49 -26.28 -3.49
C SER A 57 -18.76 -25.28 -4.64
N PRO A 58 -19.35 -25.73 -5.75
CA PRO A 58 -19.61 -24.85 -6.90
C PRO A 58 -20.49 -23.66 -6.53
N ALA A 59 -21.46 -23.86 -5.62
CA ALA A 59 -22.29 -22.77 -5.07
C ALA A 59 -21.46 -21.73 -4.32
N CYS A 60 -20.54 -22.15 -3.45
CA CYS A 60 -19.64 -21.23 -2.74
C CYS A 60 -18.75 -20.45 -3.71
N ARG A 61 -18.25 -21.08 -4.79
CA ARG A 61 -17.42 -20.38 -5.79
C ARG A 61 -18.19 -19.29 -6.52
N THR A 62 -19.45 -19.54 -6.89
CA THR A 62 -20.29 -18.54 -7.55
C THR A 62 -20.59 -17.35 -6.64
N GLU A 63 -20.95 -17.61 -5.38
CA GLU A 63 -21.20 -16.55 -4.41
C GLU A 63 -19.93 -15.77 -4.08
N LEU A 64 -18.79 -16.44 -3.98
CA LEU A 64 -17.51 -15.79 -3.75
C LEU A 64 -17.15 -14.85 -4.90
N HIS A 65 -17.36 -15.27 -6.15
CA HIS A 65 -17.13 -14.40 -7.30
C HIS A 65 -18.03 -13.15 -7.27
N LYS A 66 -19.32 -13.30 -6.92
CA LYS A 66 -20.23 -12.17 -6.72
C LYS A 66 -19.74 -11.24 -5.62
N ALA A 67 -19.35 -11.80 -4.47
CA ALA A 67 -18.83 -11.04 -3.34
C ALA A 67 -17.59 -10.22 -3.72
N ARG A 68 -16.65 -10.81 -4.48
CA ARG A 68 -15.46 -10.10 -4.99
C ARG A 68 -15.85 -8.89 -5.84
N GLY A 69 -16.73 -9.08 -6.82
CA GLY A 69 -17.19 -8.01 -7.69
C GLY A 69 -17.86 -6.87 -6.92
N LEU A 70 -18.68 -7.19 -5.91
CA LEU A 70 -19.32 -6.20 -5.04
C LEU A 70 -18.29 -5.43 -4.19
N ILE A 71 -17.34 -6.14 -3.57
CA ILE A 71 -16.29 -5.53 -2.75
C ILE A 71 -15.44 -4.58 -3.61
N ASP A 72 -15.01 -5.01 -4.80
CA ASP A 72 -14.19 -4.20 -5.69
C ASP A 72 -14.94 -2.97 -6.19
N THR A 73 -16.21 -3.14 -6.59
CA THR A 73 -17.07 -2.02 -7.03
C THR A 73 -17.25 -0.99 -5.92
N HIS A 74 -17.48 -1.46 -4.69
CA HIS A 74 -17.68 -0.57 -3.56
C HIS A 74 -16.37 0.13 -3.15
N CYS A 75 -15.25 -0.59 -3.14
CA CYS A 75 -13.91 0.00 -2.94
C CYS A 75 -13.62 1.08 -3.99
N ALA A 76 -13.90 0.81 -5.26
CA ALA A 76 -13.71 1.77 -6.33
C ALA A 76 -14.61 3.01 -6.16
N ALA A 77 -15.88 2.82 -5.74
CA ALA A 77 -16.80 3.91 -5.47
C ALA A 77 -16.32 4.80 -4.31
N ILE A 78 -15.78 4.21 -3.24
CA ILE A 78 -15.18 4.95 -2.12
C ILE A 78 -13.92 5.69 -2.59
N MET A 79 -13.02 5.01 -3.30
CA MET A 79 -11.78 5.62 -3.81
C MET A 79 -12.03 6.75 -4.79
N GLY A 80 -13.07 6.65 -5.62
CA GLY A 80 -13.49 7.70 -6.55
C GLY A 80 -13.92 9.00 -5.88
N ARG A 81 -14.28 8.98 -4.59
CA ARG A 81 -14.56 10.19 -3.80
C ARG A 81 -13.30 10.92 -3.37
N TYR A 82 -12.13 10.27 -3.46
CA TYR A 82 -10.86 10.84 -3.06
C TYR A 82 -10.09 11.43 -4.26
N PRO A 83 -9.25 12.45 -4.02
CA PRO A 83 -8.37 12.98 -5.06
C PRO A 83 -7.45 11.88 -5.63
N PRO A 84 -7.22 11.85 -6.96
CA PRO A 84 -6.55 10.73 -7.65
C PRO A 84 -5.16 10.42 -7.09
N GLN A 85 -4.42 11.44 -6.66
CA GLN A 85 -3.06 11.31 -6.14
C GLN A 85 -3.00 10.70 -4.71
N LYS A 86 -4.13 10.67 -3.99
CA LYS A 86 -4.18 10.31 -2.56
C LYS A 86 -5.17 9.19 -2.24
N GLN A 87 -5.83 8.60 -3.24
CA GLN A 87 -6.89 7.61 -3.05
C GLN A 87 -6.45 6.45 -2.13
N ASN A 88 -5.35 5.79 -2.48
CA ASN A 88 -4.82 4.67 -1.70
C ASN A 88 -4.45 5.06 -0.26
N ARG A 89 -3.90 6.27 -0.06
CA ARG A 89 -3.47 6.73 1.25
C ARG A 89 -4.65 7.10 2.16
N LEU A 90 -5.65 7.78 1.60
CA LEU A 90 -6.87 8.16 2.33
C LEU A 90 -7.75 6.96 2.62
N PHE A 91 -7.87 6.04 1.66
CA PHE A 91 -8.55 4.77 1.87
C PHE A 91 -7.86 3.95 2.98
N ALA A 92 -6.53 3.81 2.90
CA ALA A 92 -5.77 3.06 3.90
C ALA A 92 -5.85 3.63 5.31
N LEU A 93 -6.06 4.95 5.45
CA LEU A 93 -6.21 5.61 6.75
C LEU A 93 -7.49 5.16 7.47
N ARG A 94 -8.59 4.95 6.74
CA ARG A 94 -9.90 4.59 7.32
C ARG A 94 -10.12 3.08 7.38
N PHE A 95 -9.77 2.36 6.33
CA PHE A 95 -10.11 0.94 6.18
C PHE A 95 -8.91 0.00 6.35
N GLY A 96 -7.69 0.54 6.34
CA GLY A 96 -6.44 -0.21 6.23
C GLY A 96 -6.02 -0.43 4.77
N PRO A 97 -4.79 -0.91 4.53
CA PRO A 97 -4.31 -1.18 3.19
C PRO A 97 -5.16 -2.25 2.50
N ILE A 98 -5.37 -2.13 1.19
CA ILE A 98 -6.22 -3.04 0.38
C ILE A 98 -5.81 -4.50 0.57
N GLU A 99 -4.50 -4.77 0.62
CA GLU A 99 -3.99 -6.13 0.83
C GLU A 99 -4.40 -6.70 2.20
N SER A 100 -4.39 -5.88 3.25
CA SER A 100 -4.89 -6.31 4.57
C SER A 100 -6.40 -6.52 4.55
N LEU A 101 -7.14 -5.77 3.74
CA LEU A 101 -8.58 -5.95 3.59
C LEU A 101 -8.89 -7.30 2.95
N ARG A 102 -8.13 -7.72 1.93
CA ARG A 102 -8.31 -9.00 1.23
C ARG A 102 -8.03 -10.22 2.10
N CYS A 103 -7.15 -10.08 3.09
CA CYS A 103 -6.85 -11.16 4.04
C CYS A 103 -7.93 -11.35 5.11
N LEU A 104 -8.84 -10.38 5.30
CA LEU A 104 -9.91 -10.50 6.28
C LEU A 104 -11.01 -11.45 5.79
N PRO A 105 -11.78 -12.06 6.71
CA PRO A 105 -12.98 -12.79 6.34
C PRO A 105 -13.99 -11.85 5.69
N ILE A 106 -14.72 -12.35 4.68
CA ILE A 106 -15.68 -11.57 3.89
C ILE A 106 -16.72 -10.90 4.80
N SER A 107 -17.14 -11.57 5.88
CA SER A 107 -18.04 -10.99 6.88
C SER A 107 -17.49 -9.73 7.56
N ALA A 108 -16.18 -9.69 7.84
CA ALA A 108 -15.53 -8.52 8.41
C ALA A 108 -15.32 -7.41 7.36
N ILE A 109 -15.05 -7.78 6.11
CA ILE A 109 -14.92 -6.81 5.01
C ILE A 109 -16.25 -6.07 4.80
N VAL A 110 -17.36 -6.82 4.69
CA VAL A 110 -18.71 -6.26 4.51
C VAL A 110 -19.07 -5.31 5.66
N LYS A 111 -18.77 -5.67 6.90
CA LYS A 111 -18.96 -4.78 8.07
C LYS A 111 -18.07 -3.54 8.03
N ARG A 112 -16.80 -3.67 7.63
CA ARG A 112 -15.87 -2.53 7.56
C ARG A 112 -16.24 -1.53 6.46
N LEU A 113 -16.69 -2.05 5.32
CA LEU A 113 -17.11 -1.26 4.18
C LEU A 113 -18.55 -0.76 4.29
N ASP A 114 -19.26 -1.13 5.37
CA ASP A 114 -20.66 -0.77 5.62
C ASP A 114 -21.59 -1.14 4.44
N MET A 115 -21.39 -2.37 3.93
CA MET A 115 -22.14 -2.90 2.79
C MET A 115 -23.37 -3.68 3.26
N ASP A 116 -24.43 -3.65 2.44
CA ASP A 116 -25.64 -4.41 2.70
C ASP A 116 -25.39 -5.92 2.69
N THR A 117 -25.71 -6.56 3.81
CA THR A 117 -25.53 -8.00 4.02
C THR A 117 -26.49 -8.87 3.21
N HIS A 118 -27.54 -8.28 2.63
CA HIS A 118 -28.53 -8.98 1.80
C HIS A 118 -28.06 -9.29 0.38
N ALA A 119 -27.00 -8.63 -0.10
CA ALA A 119 -26.50 -8.82 -1.46
C ALA A 119 -25.61 -10.07 -1.62
N ILE A 120 -25.19 -10.68 -0.51
CA ILE A 120 -24.24 -11.80 -0.48
C ILE A 120 -24.71 -12.82 0.55
N ASP A 121 -24.68 -14.11 0.22
CA ASP A 121 -24.95 -15.17 1.17
C ASP A 121 -23.79 -15.35 2.17
N LEU A 122 -23.77 -14.48 3.19
CA LEU A 122 -22.76 -14.48 4.25
C LEU A 122 -22.74 -15.79 5.04
N ARG A 123 -23.83 -16.56 5.08
CA ARG A 123 -23.85 -17.89 5.73
C ARG A 123 -22.84 -18.84 5.11
N LEU A 124 -22.66 -18.77 3.79
CA LEU A 124 -21.73 -19.63 3.04
C LEU A 124 -20.30 -19.09 3.05
N LEU A 125 -20.15 -17.76 3.14
CA LEU A 125 -18.87 -17.08 2.96
C LEU A 125 -18.27 -16.50 4.26
N ALA A 126 -18.95 -16.62 5.40
CA ALA A 126 -18.59 -15.89 6.63
C ALA A 126 -17.14 -16.08 7.09
N LYS A 127 -16.60 -17.30 6.93
CA LYS A 127 -15.24 -17.69 7.34
C LYS A 127 -14.21 -17.62 6.22
N LEU A 128 -14.65 -17.38 4.98
CA LEU A 128 -13.78 -17.33 3.82
C LEU A 128 -13.21 -15.92 3.66
N ASN A 129 -11.95 -15.81 3.29
CA ASN A 129 -11.35 -14.55 2.88
C ASN A 129 -11.60 -14.24 1.41
N TYR A 130 -11.10 -13.09 0.94
CA TYR A 130 -11.23 -12.68 -0.46
C TYR A 130 -10.68 -13.73 -1.44
N HIS A 131 -9.66 -14.50 -1.04
CA HIS A 131 -9.02 -15.53 -1.87
C HIS A 131 -9.75 -16.88 -1.84
N GLY A 132 -10.72 -17.06 -0.95
CA GLY A 132 -11.46 -18.32 -0.77
C GLY A 132 -10.80 -19.30 0.18
N GLN A 133 -9.86 -18.82 1.00
CA GLN A 133 -9.24 -19.61 2.06
C GLN A 133 -10.04 -19.42 3.35
N THR A 134 -10.20 -20.49 4.11
CA THR A 134 -10.78 -20.42 5.46
C THR A 134 -9.81 -19.69 6.37
N THR A 135 -10.28 -18.61 6.99
CA THR A 135 -9.54 -17.90 8.03
C THR A 135 -10.03 -18.49 9.35
N ASP A 136 -9.25 -19.40 9.93
CA ASP A 136 -9.53 -20.03 11.24
C ASP A 136 -9.36 -19.03 12.39
#